data_AF-X1DMQ6-F1
#
_entry.id   AF-X1DMQ6-F1
#
_cell.length_a   1.000
_cell.length_b   1.000
_cell.length_c   1.000
_cell.angle_alpha   90.00
_cell.angle_beta   90.00
_cell.angle_gamma   90.00
#
_symmetry.space_group_name_H-M   'P 1'
#
loop_
_entity.id
_entity.type
_entity.pdbx_description
1 polymer ?
#
loop_
_entity_poly.entity_id
_entity_poly.type
_entity_poly.pdbx_seq_one_letter_code
_entity_poly.pdbx_strand_id
1 'polypeptide(L)'
;MLHSIKDWIQVGQTAPIQPHMGDFMIGFPASTDNTILALKAGVTTIGNLSQFFAHEVPLWKDKVVTAAETIKAIAIMGTLRNKGTMVHSYLEDGFGALFYDCATVAGWAYLEHYIVENLLGAKLAHCIGGLTTDPIKRAGWVFALHKIHAPDCVGSMFYGDTLSFTPDFTLNQGVVAEYLLWDIMAQLECPTGHAVLPLPVTEALRIPSAEEIAEAQKFGRQIEKAARKLFYHFDFREAYHFSDTILSAGKS
;
A
#
# COMPACT_ATOMS: atom_id res chain seq x y z
N MET A 1 -13.87 -17.07 -2.49
CA MET A 1 -14.69 -16.34 -1.50
C MET A 1 -14.50 -16.98 -0.15
N LEU A 2 -14.41 -16.18 0.92
CA LEU A 2 -14.33 -16.67 2.30
C LEU A 2 -15.76 -16.76 2.84
N HIS A 3 -16.28 -17.98 3.02
CA HIS A 3 -17.69 -18.22 3.31
C HIS A 3 -17.96 -18.48 4.79
N SER A 4 -16.93 -18.81 5.56
CA SER A 4 -17.02 -19.13 6.98
C SER A 4 -15.86 -18.54 7.77
N ILE A 5 -16.04 -18.34 9.07
CA ILE A 5 -14.95 -17.91 9.96
C ILE A 5 -13.74 -18.84 9.90
N LYS A 6 -13.94 -20.13 9.61
CA LYS A 6 -12.86 -21.10 9.43
C LYS A 6 -11.98 -20.74 8.23
N ASP A 7 -12.57 -20.27 7.13
CA ASP A 7 -11.84 -19.86 5.94
C ASP A 7 -10.97 -18.62 6.25
N TRP A 8 -11.52 -17.66 6.98
CA TRP A 8 -10.79 -16.47 7.44
C TRP A 8 -9.62 -16.84 8.35
N ILE A 9 -9.85 -17.69 9.36
CA ILE A 9 -8.80 -18.18 10.26
C ILE A 9 -7.71 -18.91 9.48
N GLN A 10 -8.06 -19.70 8.47
CA GLN A 10 -7.09 -20.39 7.63
C GLN A 10 -6.18 -19.37 6.90
N VAL A 11 -6.73 -18.28 6.36
CA VAL A 11 -5.91 -17.22 5.75
C VAL A 11 -4.98 -16.57 6.78
N GLY A 12 -5.50 -16.26 7.97
CA GLY A 12 -4.75 -15.54 9.02
C GLY A 12 -3.67 -16.35 9.73
N GLN A 13 -3.84 -17.67 9.84
CA GLN A 13 -3.11 -18.48 10.83
C GLN A 13 -2.44 -19.75 10.28
N THR A 14 -2.49 -20.00 8.96
CA THR A 14 -1.86 -21.20 8.38
C THR A 14 -0.33 -21.17 8.42
N ALA A 15 0.29 -20.00 8.46
CA ALA A 15 1.74 -19.82 8.48
C ALA A 15 2.11 -18.64 9.39
N PRO A 16 3.36 -18.53 9.87
CA PRO A 16 3.83 -17.41 10.68
C PRO A 16 4.04 -16.15 9.81
N ILE A 17 2.94 -15.60 9.30
CA ILE A 17 2.89 -14.42 8.45
C ILE A 17 1.90 -13.40 9.03
N GLN A 18 1.97 -12.17 8.54
CA GLN A 18 0.88 -11.20 8.67
C GLN A 18 0.29 -10.96 7.28
N PRO A 19 -0.91 -11.49 6.99
CA PRO A 19 -1.58 -11.18 5.74
C PRO A 19 -1.87 -9.68 5.64
N HIS A 20 -1.84 -9.17 4.42
CA HIS A 20 -2.42 -7.89 4.09
C HIS A 20 -3.79 -8.14 3.46
N MET A 21 -4.82 -7.48 3.99
CA MET A 21 -6.16 -7.53 3.43
C MET A 21 -6.52 -6.11 2.94
N GLY A 22 -6.02 -5.76 1.75
CA GLY A 22 -6.21 -4.44 1.15
C GLY A 22 -7.56 -4.28 0.46
N ASP A 23 -7.72 -4.96 -0.67
CA ASP A 23 -8.84 -4.70 -1.59
C ASP A 23 -10.20 -5.13 -1.05
N PHE A 24 -11.20 -4.30 -1.29
CA PHE A 24 -12.61 -4.56 -0.95
C PHE A 24 -12.87 -4.75 0.55
N MET A 25 -11.95 -4.29 1.41
CA MET A 25 -12.03 -4.49 2.87
C MET A 25 -12.60 -3.30 3.62
N ILE A 26 -12.05 -2.09 3.43
CA ILE A 26 -12.55 -0.83 4.02
C ILE A 26 -12.80 0.13 2.86
N GLY A 27 -13.97 0.78 2.87
CA GLY A 27 -14.46 1.61 1.76
C GLY A 27 -15.68 1.03 1.04
N PHE A 28 -16.24 -0.06 1.57
CA PHE A 28 -17.31 -0.84 0.94
C PHE A 28 -18.49 -1.10 1.90
N PRO A 29 -19.66 -1.52 1.40
CA PRO A 29 -20.85 -1.76 2.24
C PRO A 29 -20.62 -2.81 3.35
N ALA A 30 -19.70 -3.76 3.16
CA ALA A 30 -19.39 -4.80 4.14
C ALA A 30 -18.18 -4.46 5.03
N SER A 31 -17.74 -3.19 5.09
CA SER A 31 -16.47 -2.83 5.74
C SER A 31 -16.38 -3.27 7.19
N THR A 32 -17.45 -3.08 7.98
CA THR A 32 -17.47 -3.48 9.39
C THR A 32 -17.31 -4.99 9.56
N ASP A 33 -18.10 -5.78 8.82
CA ASP A 33 -18.07 -7.24 8.92
C ASP A 33 -16.72 -7.81 8.46
N ASN A 34 -16.20 -7.32 7.33
CA ASN A 34 -14.89 -7.68 6.81
C ASN A 34 -13.78 -7.39 7.83
N THR A 35 -13.82 -6.21 8.45
CA THR A 35 -12.84 -5.81 9.48
C THR A 35 -12.91 -6.72 10.70
N ILE A 36 -14.11 -7.03 11.20
CA ILE A 36 -14.29 -7.93 12.35
C ILE A 36 -13.77 -9.35 12.04
N LEU A 37 -14.06 -9.87 10.84
CA LEU A 37 -13.63 -11.20 10.43
C LEU A 37 -12.10 -11.28 10.25
N ALA A 38 -11.49 -10.26 9.63
CA ALA A 38 -10.04 -10.15 9.49
C ALA A 38 -9.33 -10.09 10.85
N LEU A 39 -9.83 -9.26 11.77
CA LEU A 39 -9.27 -9.16 13.13
C LEU A 39 -9.41 -10.48 13.90
N LYS A 40 -10.54 -11.18 13.78
CA LYS A 40 -10.73 -12.51 14.39
C LYS A 40 -9.76 -13.56 13.82
N ALA A 41 -9.36 -13.40 12.56
CA ALA A 41 -8.33 -14.24 11.95
C ALA A 41 -6.90 -13.85 12.37
N GLY A 42 -6.71 -12.73 13.07
CA GLY A 42 -5.39 -12.24 13.49
C GLY A 42 -4.69 -11.36 12.44
N VAL A 43 -5.42 -10.88 11.44
CA VAL A 43 -4.92 -9.94 10.43
C VAL A 43 -4.99 -8.53 10.99
N THR A 44 -3.88 -7.78 10.91
CA THR A 44 -3.77 -6.45 11.52
C THR A 44 -3.59 -5.29 10.53
N THR A 45 -3.29 -5.58 9.27
CA THR A 45 -3.21 -4.60 8.19
C THR A 45 -4.41 -4.78 7.25
N ILE A 46 -5.40 -3.90 7.38
CA ILE A 46 -6.72 -4.08 6.76
C ILE A 46 -7.15 -2.80 6.04
N GLY A 47 -7.80 -2.95 4.90
CA GLY A 47 -8.49 -1.86 4.21
C GLY A 47 -7.73 -1.35 3.01
N ASN A 48 -8.42 -0.59 2.18
CA ASN A 48 -7.85 0.30 1.19
C ASN A 48 -8.78 1.51 1.12
N LEU A 49 -8.61 2.47 2.05
CA LEU A 49 -9.54 3.59 2.19
C LEU A 49 -9.69 4.37 0.87
N SER A 50 -8.62 4.54 0.10
CA SER A 50 -8.68 5.17 -1.21
C SER A 50 -9.73 4.58 -2.16
N GLN A 51 -10.05 3.28 -2.05
CA GLN A 51 -11.11 2.65 -2.85
C GLN A 51 -12.51 3.19 -2.55
N PHE A 52 -12.77 3.70 -1.33
CA PHE A 52 -14.04 4.34 -0.98
C PHE A 52 -14.40 5.48 -1.95
N PHE A 53 -13.39 6.17 -2.48
CA PHE A 53 -13.57 7.36 -3.30
C PHE A 53 -13.68 7.07 -4.79
N ALA A 54 -13.08 5.98 -5.27
CA ALA A 54 -12.96 5.69 -6.70
C ALA A 54 -13.70 4.42 -7.16
N HIS A 55 -14.06 3.51 -6.24
CA HIS A 55 -14.69 2.23 -6.58
C HIS A 55 -16.16 2.21 -6.18
N GLU A 56 -16.97 1.50 -6.96
CA GLU A 56 -18.38 1.26 -6.65
C GLU A 56 -18.66 -0.25 -6.69
N VAL A 57 -19.54 -0.72 -5.78
CA VAL A 57 -20.02 -2.09 -5.84
C VAL A 57 -21.14 -2.17 -6.87
N PRO A 58 -21.06 -3.10 -7.85
CA PRO A 58 -22.12 -3.26 -8.84
C PRO A 58 -23.50 -3.39 -8.19
N LEU A 59 -24.46 -2.60 -8.68
CA LEU A 59 -25.85 -2.56 -8.22
C LEU A 59 -26.09 -1.99 -6.81
N TRP A 60 -25.05 -1.63 -6.07
CA TRP A 60 -25.19 -0.93 -4.78
C TRP A 60 -25.15 0.58 -4.98
N LYS A 61 -26.14 1.30 -4.47
CA LYS A 61 -26.25 2.77 -4.63
C LYS A 61 -26.30 3.55 -3.32
N ASP A 62 -26.34 2.86 -2.18
CA ASP A 62 -26.48 3.51 -0.88
C ASP A 62 -25.10 3.96 -0.35
N LYS A 63 -24.70 5.17 -0.76
CA LYS A 63 -23.44 5.79 -0.35
C LYS A 63 -23.42 6.15 1.14
N VAL A 64 -24.59 6.39 1.75
CA VAL A 64 -24.70 6.72 3.17
C VAL A 64 -24.37 5.52 4.02
N VAL A 65 -24.91 4.34 3.67
CA VAL A 65 -24.55 3.08 4.34
C VAL A 65 -23.08 2.76 4.13
N THR A 66 -22.55 2.88 2.91
CA THR A 66 -21.11 2.63 2.67
C THR A 66 -20.22 3.53 3.53
N ALA A 67 -20.55 4.82 3.64
CA ALA A 67 -19.80 5.76 4.49
C ALA A 67 -19.91 5.37 5.97
N ALA A 68 -21.10 5.03 6.46
CA ALA A 68 -21.30 4.62 7.85
C ALA A 68 -20.51 3.35 8.20
N GLU A 69 -20.52 2.34 7.32
CA GLU A 69 -19.78 1.09 7.52
C GLU A 69 -18.26 1.29 7.43
N THR A 70 -17.80 2.19 6.54
CA THR A 70 -16.39 2.57 6.44
C THR A 70 -15.92 3.26 7.74
N ILE A 71 -16.70 4.21 8.27
CA ILE A 71 -16.39 4.91 9.52
C ILE A 71 -16.36 3.94 10.69
N LYS A 72 -17.33 3.02 10.81
CA LYS A 72 -17.36 1.99 11.86
C LYS A 72 -16.12 1.10 11.80
N ALA A 73 -15.74 0.63 10.61
CA ALA A 73 -14.56 -0.19 10.41
C ALA A 73 -13.28 0.52 10.88
N ILE A 74 -13.07 1.77 10.46
CA ILE A 74 -11.90 2.55 10.89
C ILE A 74 -11.93 2.79 12.41
N ALA A 75 -13.09 3.11 12.99
CA ALA A 75 -13.22 3.30 14.43
C ALA A 75 -12.87 2.01 15.21
N ILE A 76 -13.28 0.83 14.74
CA ILE A 76 -12.88 -0.47 15.31
C ILE A 76 -11.36 -0.60 15.29
N MET A 77 -10.72 -0.31 14.15
CA MET A 77 -9.25 -0.31 14.04
C MET A 77 -8.62 0.68 15.03
N GLY A 78 -9.23 1.86 15.23
CA GLY A 78 -8.82 2.85 16.23
C GLY A 78 -8.84 2.32 17.65
N THR A 79 -9.91 1.61 18.05
CA THR A 79 -9.99 1.00 19.38
C THR A 79 -8.90 -0.04 19.65
N LEU A 80 -8.32 -0.61 18.60
CA LEU A 80 -7.28 -1.65 18.67
C LEU A 80 -5.90 -1.15 18.26
N ARG A 81 -5.71 0.16 18.02
CA ARG A 81 -4.42 0.76 17.60
C ARG A 81 -3.24 0.28 18.44
N ASN A 82 -3.39 0.27 19.76
CA ASN A 82 -2.34 -0.14 20.70
C ASN A 82 -2.03 -1.65 20.68
N LYS A 83 -2.79 -2.44 19.90
CA LYS A 83 -2.56 -3.86 19.62
C LYS A 83 -1.91 -4.10 18.25
N GLY A 84 -1.48 -3.03 17.57
CA GLY A 84 -0.73 -3.13 16.30
C GLY A 84 -1.59 -3.12 15.05
N THR A 85 -2.87 -2.72 15.13
CA THR A 85 -3.74 -2.62 13.95
C THR A 85 -3.50 -1.33 13.17
N MET A 86 -3.52 -1.43 11.84
CA MET A 86 -3.40 -0.29 10.93
C MET A 86 -4.38 -0.40 9.76
N VAL A 87 -4.92 0.75 9.37
CA VAL A 87 -5.70 0.92 8.15
C VAL A 87 -4.73 1.10 6.99
N HIS A 88 -4.85 0.26 5.97
CA HIS A 88 -4.11 0.45 4.72
C HIS A 88 -4.89 1.37 3.77
N SER A 89 -4.15 2.18 3.01
CA SER A 89 -4.71 3.01 1.95
C SER A 89 -3.73 3.13 0.79
N TYR A 90 -4.14 2.72 -0.40
CA TYR A 90 -3.33 2.79 -1.60
C TYR A 90 -3.78 3.98 -2.46
N LEU A 91 -3.01 5.07 -2.40
CA LEU A 91 -3.39 6.38 -2.94
C LEU A 91 -3.73 6.33 -4.44
N GLU A 92 -2.99 5.51 -5.20
CA GLU A 92 -3.17 5.30 -6.65
C GLU A 92 -4.30 4.32 -6.99
N ASP A 93 -5.03 3.81 -6.01
CA ASP A 93 -6.27 3.05 -6.22
C ASP A 93 -7.52 3.86 -5.79
N GLY A 94 -7.31 5.15 -5.55
CA GLY A 94 -8.34 6.16 -5.33
C GLY A 94 -8.14 7.37 -6.25
N PHE A 95 -8.48 8.55 -5.74
CA PHE A 95 -8.29 9.79 -6.50
C PHE A 95 -6.83 10.15 -6.80
N GLY A 96 -5.86 9.57 -6.08
CA GLY A 96 -4.44 9.79 -6.36
C GLY A 96 -4.05 9.43 -7.80
N ALA A 97 -4.70 8.41 -8.39
CA ALA A 97 -4.50 8.04 -9.79
C ALA A 97 -5.11 9.02 -10.81
N LEU A 98 -6.04 9.87 -10.37
CA LEU A 98 -6.78 10.80 -11.22
C LEU A 98 -6.20 12.22 -11.20
N PHE A 99 -5.31 12.52 -10.25
CA PHE A 99 -4.67 13.82 -10.15
C PHE A 99 -3.57 13.98 -11.19
N TYR A 100 -3.43 15.21 -11.69
CA TYR A 100 -2.44 15.55 -12.71
C TYR A 100 -1.04 15.82 -12.14
N ASP A 101 -0.93 15.98 -10.82
CA ASP A 101 0.33 16.35 -10.15
C ASP A 101 0.46 15.67 -8.77
N CYS A 102 1.70 15.44 -8.36
CA CYS A 102 2.01 14.76 -7.10
C CYS A 102 1.76 15.62 -5.86
N ALA A 103 1.66 16.96 -5.98
CA ALA A 103 1.36 17.82 -4.83
C ALA A 103 -0.10 17.66 -4.41
N THR A 104 -1.01 17.55 -5.36
CA THR A 104 -2.42 17.22 -5.09
C THR A 104 -2.57 15.84 -4.45
N VAL A 105 -1.78 14.84 -4.89
CA VAL A 105 -1.72 13.52 -4.24
C VAL A 105 -1.24 13.64 -2.78
N ALA A 106 -0.23 14.48 -2.51
CA ALA A 106 0.24 14.73 -1.14
C ALA A 106 -0.81 15.43 -0.28
N GLY A 107 -1.53 16.41 -0.84
CA GLY A 107 -2.69 17.05 -0.20
C GLY A 107 -3.77 16.04 0.17
N TRP A 108 -4.05 15.10 -0.73
CA TRP A 108 -4.99 14.01 -0.47
C TRP A 108 -4.52 13.08 0.65
N ALA A 109 -3.23 12.74 0.69
CA ALA A 109 -2.65 11.96 1.78
C ALA A 109 -2.78 12.69 3.14
N TYR A 110 -2.62 14.01 3.19
CA TYR A 110 -2.89 14.77 4.42
C TYR A 110 -4.37 14.68 4.85
N LEU A 111 -5.30 14.71 3.89
CA LEU A 111 -6.73 14.60 4.17
C LEU A 111 -7.09 13.20 4.71
N GLU A 112 -6.63 12.14 4.06
CA GLU A 112 -6.84 10.76 4.54
C GLU A 112 -6.22 10.56 5.93
N HIS A 113 -5.00 11.08 6.16
CA HIS A 113 -4.38 11.08 7.48
C HIS A 113 -5.26 11.76 8.53
N TYR A 114 -5.76 12.97 8.24
CA TYR A 114 -6.63 13.69 9.15
C TYR A 114 -7.92 12.91 9.49
N ILE A 115 -8.55 12.30 8.49
CA ILE A 115 -9.76 11.50 8.69
C ILE A 115 -9.47 10.28 9.58
N VAL A 116 -8.42 9.51 9.26
CA VAL A 116 -8.17 8.22 9.91
C VAL A 116 -7.54 8.40 11.29
N GLU A 117 -6.49 9.22 11.39
CA GLU A 117 -5.71 9.35 12.63
C GLU A 117 -6.30 10.39 13.58
N ASN A 118 -6.71 11.56 13.07
CA ASN A 118 -7.15 12.66 13.93
C ASN A 118 -8.64 12.56 14.30
N LEU A 119 -9.51 12.21 13.35
CA LEU A 119 -10.95 12.11 13.62
C LEU A 119 -11.37 10.76 14.19
N LEU A 120 -10.77 9.66 13.71
CA LEU A 120 -11.20 8.29 14.04
C LEU A 120 -10.22 7.53 14.93
N GLY A 121 -9.02 8.08 15.19
CA GLY A 121 -8.05 7.54 16.13
C GLY A 121 -7.32 6.27 15.69
N ALA A 122 -7.53 5.80 14.45
CA ALA A 122 -6.84 4.65 13.88
C ALA A 122 -5.42 5.02 13.45
N LYS A 123 -4.57 4.00 13.23
CA LYS A 123 -3.27 4.20 12.59
C LYS A 123 -3.42 4.01 11.09
N LEU A 124 -2.88 4.92 10.30
CA LEU A 124 -2.91 4.86 8.84
C LEU A 124 -1.55 4.45 8.28
N ALA A 125 -1.57 3.59 7.28
CA ALA A 125 -0.41 3.20 6.49
C ALA A 125 -0.72 3.47 5.01
N HIS A 126 -0.34 4.66 4.54
CA HIS A 126 -0.44 5.01 3.12
C HIS A 126 0.59 4.23 2.32
N CYS A 127 0.24 3.88 1.09
CA CYS A 127 1.17 3.36 0.11
C CYS A 127 0.92 3.89 -1.29
N ILE A 128 1.89 3.62 -2.15
CA ILE A 128 1.90 3.95 -3.57
C ILE A 128 2.72 2.89 -4.34
N GLY A 129 2.78 3.01 -5.67
CA GLY A 129 3.83 2.43 -6.49
C GLY A 129 3.33 1.74 -7.75
N GLY A 130 2.06 1.34 -7.84
CA GLY A 130 1.55 0.67 -9.04
C GLY A 130 1.54 1.56 -10.27
N LEU A 131 1.33 2.87 -10.10
CA LEU A 131 1.28 3.85 -11.18
C LEU A 131 2.49 4.81 -11.19
N THR A 132 3.42 4.66 -10.24
CA THR A 132 4.64 5.47 -10.14
C THR A 132 5.82 4.72 -10.74
N THR A 133 6.14 4.97 -12.01
CA THR A 133 7.26 4.31 -12.72
C THR A 133 8.61 4.98 -12.48
N ASP A 134 8.62 6.30 -12.25
CA ASP A 134 9.85 7.08 -12.09
C ASP A 134 10.58 6.73 -10.78
N PRO A 135 11.82 6.21 -10.82
CA PRO A 135 12.49 5.72 -9.62
C PRO A 135 12.80 6.79 -8.57
N ILE A 136 13.04 8.04 -8.98
CA ILE A 136 13.26 9.16 -8.06
C ILE A 136 11.97 9.44 -7.30
N LYS A 137 10.82 9.45 -7.99
CA LYS A 137 9.52 9.65 -7.35
C LYS A 137 9.17 8.50 -6.42
N ARG A 138 9.49 7.25 -6.78
CA ARG A 138 9.27 6.08 -5.90
C ARG A 138 9.96 6.25 -4.55
N ALA A 139 11.27 6.53 -4.56
CA ALA A 139 12.01 6.80 -3.33
C ALA A 139 11.50 8.07 -2.61
N GLY A 140 11.20 9.12 -3.37
CA GLY A 140 10.71 10.38 -2.82
C GLY A 140 9.35 10.25 -2.13
N TRP A 141 8.48 9.36 -2.59
CA TRP A 141 7.23 9.04 -1.91
C TRP A 141 7.43 8.31 -0.58
N VAL A 142 8.41 7.42 -0.45
CA VAL A 142 8.76 6.83 0.84
C VAL A 142 9.11 7.93 1.85
N PHE A 143 9.94 8.89 1.44
CA PHE A 143 10.35 10.00 2.29
C PHE A 143 9.19 10.97 2.59
N ALA A 144 8.33 11.22 1.60
CA ALA A 144 7.17 12.07 1.78
C ALA A 144 6.17 11.47 2.77
N LEU A 145 5.84 10.19 2.62
CA LEU A 145 4.93 9.48 3.51
C LEU A 145 5.52 9.36 4.92
N HIS A 146 6.83 9.13 5.05
CA HIS A 146 7.49 9.17 6.36
C HIS A 146 7.26 10.50 7.09
N LYS A 147 7.40 11.62 6.38
CA LYS A 147 7.20 12.97 6.93
C LYS A 147 5.72 13.27 7.23
N ILE A 148 4.79 12.80 6.40
CA ILE A 148 3.34 12.95 6.63
C ILE A 148 2.92 12.23 7.90
N HIS A 149 3.43 11.01 8.11
CA HIS A 149 3.10 10.14 9.25
C HIS A 149 4.04 10.32 10.45
N ALA A 150 4.90 11.33 10.45
CA ALA A 150 5.84 11.55 11.55
C ALA A 150 5.10 11.97 12.84
N PRO A 151 5.56 11.52 14.02
CA PRO A 151 6.78 10.73 14.26
C PRO A 151 6.57 9.22 14.23
N ASP A 152 5.35 8.72 14.09
CA ASP A 152 4.99 7.31 14.28
C ASP A 152 4.65 6.60 12.96
N CYS A 153 5.46 6.82 11.93
CA CYS A 153 5.26 6.19 10.63
C CYS A 153 5.32 4.66 10.72
N VAL A 154 4.32 3.98 10.16
CA VAL A 154 4.28 2.53 10.00
C VAL A 154 3.98 2.18 8.55
N GLY A 155 4.46 1.02 8.12
CA GLY A 155 4.33 0.58 6.74
C GLY A 155 3.37 -0.58 6.55
N SER A 156 2.69 -0.55 5.40
CA SER A 156 1.94 -1.68 4.88
C SER A 156 2.74 -2.37 3.77
N MET A 157 2.40 -2.14 2.51
CA MET A 157 3.14 -2.61 1.32
C MET A 157 3.43 -1.45 0.36
N PHE A 158 4.47 -1.56 -0.44
CA PHE A 158 4.79 -0.63 -1.53
C PHE A 158 4.63 -1.41 -2.85
N TYR A 159 3.70 -0.98 -3.70
CA TYR A 159 3.30 -1.73 -4.89
C TYR A 159 4.35 -1.61 -6.00
N GLY A 160 4.58 -2.68 -6.76
CA GLY A 160 5.51 -2.66 -7.89
C GLY A 160 4.94 -1.93 -9.11
N ASP A 161 5.80 -1.50 -10.03
CA ASP A 161 5.37 -0.85 -11.28
C ASP A 161 4.50 -1.79 -12.14
N THR A 162 3.23 -1.45 -12.32
CA THR A 162 2.28 -2.22 -13.15
C THR A 162 2.10 -1.64 -14.55
N LEU A 163 2.56 -0.41 -14.80
CA LEU A 163 2.35 0.30 -16.06
C LEU A 163 3.37 -0.07 -17.13
N SER A 164 4.58 -0.44 -16.72
CA SER A 164 5.70 -0.67 -17.64
C SER A 164 5.80 -2.12 -18.12
N PHE A 165 4.88 -3.00 -17.71
CA PHE A 165 4.88 -4.39 -18.12
C PHE A 165 4.40 -4.56 -19.57
N THR A 166 4.99 -5.53 -20.25
CA THR A 166 4.67 -5.89 -21.63
C THR A 166 4.33 -7.39 -21.73
N PRO A 167 3.89 -7.89 -22.89
CA PRO A 167 3.76 -9.33 -23.10
C PRO A 167 5.08 -10.12 -23.04
N ASP A 168 6.24 -9.46 -23.03
CA ASP A 168 7.54 -10.14 -22.94
C ASP A 168 8.02 -10.28 -21.48
N PHE A 169 8.00 -11.51 -20.99
CA PHE A 169 8.37 -11.84 -19.62
C PHE A 169 9.84 -11.55 -19.30
N THR A 170 10.74 -11.68 -20.27
CA THR A 170 12.17 -11.43 -20.05
C THR A 170 12.41 -9.94 -19.85
N LEU A 171 11.76 -9.09 -20.65
CA LEU A 171 11.84 -7.65 -20.49
C LEU A 171 11.23 -7.20 -19.15
N ASN A 172 10.12 -7.80 -18.73
CA ASN A 172 9.49 -7.49 -17.45
C ASN A 172 10.41 -7.77 -16.24
N GLN A 173 11.35 -8.73 -16.33
CA GLN A 173 12.34 -8.92 -15.25
C GLN A 173 13.23 -7.68 -15.05
N GLY A 174 13.55 -6.96 -16.13
CA GLY A 174 14.32 -5.70 -16.04
C GLY A 174 13.53 -4.61 -15.30
N VAL A 175 12.24 -4.47 -15.61
CA VAL A 175 11.32 -3.55 -14.92
C VAL A 175 11.28 -3.89 -13.42
N VAL A 176 11.07 -5.17 -13.10
CA VAL A 176 11.04 -5.64 -11.70
C VAL A 176 12.35 -5.41 -10.98
N ALA A 177 13.49 -5.60 -11.64
CA ALA A 177 14.80 -5.35 -11.05
C ALA A 177 15.00 -3.87 -10.69
N GLU A 178 14.63 -2.97 -11.60
CA GLU A 178 14.83 -1.53 -11.42
C GLU A 178 14.00 -0.99 -10.26
N TYR A 179 12.67 -1.16 -10.29
CA TYR A 179 11.83 -0.56 -9.24
C TYR A 179 12.12 -1.18 -7.87
N LEU A 180 12.35 -2.49 -7.78
CA LEU A 180 12.67 -3.14 -6.50
C LEU A 180 13.98 -2.63 -5.93
N LEU A 181 14.99 -2.39 -6.77
CA LEU A 181 16.27 -1.85 -6.31
C LEU A 181 16.05 -0.51 -5.61
N TRP A 182 15.31 0.39 -6.24
CA TRP A 182 15.00 1.71 -5.69
C TRP A 182 14.13 1.64 -4.43
N ASP A 183 13.06 0.84 -4.44
CA ASP A 183 12.17 0.71 -3.28
C ASP A 183 12.90 0.15 -2.06
N ILE A 184 13.75 -0.86 -2.27
CA ILE A 184 14.55 -1.47 -1.19
C ILE A 184 15.56 -0.46 -0.66
N MET A 185 16.29 0.25 -1.54
CA MET A 185 17.25 1.26 -1.09
C MET A 185 16.55 2.41 -0.35
N ALA A 186 15.36 2.82 -0.77
CA ALA A 186 14.56 3.83 -0.07
C ALA A 186 14.11 3.35 1.33
N GLN A 187 13.73 2.07 1.48
CA GLN A 187 13.43 1.50 2.80
C GLN A 187 14.69 1.31 3.67
N LEU A 188 15.88 1.16 3.07
CA LEU A 188 17.14 1.15 3.82
C LEU A 188 17.50 2.55 4.34
N GLU A 189 17.26 3.59 3.54
CA GLU A 189 17.47 4.99 3.92
C GLU A 189 16.45 5.46 4.96
N CYS A 190 15.18 5.15 4.72
CA CYS A 190 14.05 5.58 5.51
C CYS A 190 13.17 4.36 5.87
N PRO A 191 13.45 3.68 6.99
CA PRO A 191 12.84 2.41 7.35
C PRO A 191 11.40 2.59 7.86
N THR A 192 10.49 2.91 6.94
CA THR A 192 9.06 3.07 7.23
C THR A 192 8.35 1.76 7.55
N GLY A 193 8.96 0.63 7.19
CA GLY A 193 8.42 -0.72 7.47
C GLY A 193 7.51 -1.27 6.38
N HIS A 194 7.44 -0.63 5.20
CA HIS A 194 6.66 -1.16 4.08
C HIS A 194 7.30 -2.43 3.52
N ALA A 195 6.48 -3.45 3.28
CA ALA A 195 6.88 -4.60 2.48
C ALA A 195 6.96 -4.19 0.99
N VAL A 196 8.10 -4.40 0.34
CA VAL A 196 8.23 -4.16 -1.11
C VAL A 196 7.66 -5.34 -1.89
N LEU A 197 6.88 -5.07 -2.94
CA LEU A 197 6.19 -6.10 -3.72
C LEU A 197 6.95 -6.47 -5.02
N PRO A 198 7.59 -7.64 -5.10
CA PRO A 198 8.07 -8.17 -6.37
C PRO A 198 6.89 -8.72 -7.18
N LEU A 199 6.57 -8.09 -8.30
CA LEU A 199 5.52 -8.52 -9.21
C LEU A 199 5.98 -9.72 -10.06
N PRO A 200 5.13 -10.77 -10.21
CA PRO A 200 5.35 -11.81 -11.20
C PRO A 200 5.34 -11.23 -12.62
N VAL A 201 6.24 -11.71 -13.49
CA VAL A 201 6.41 -11.23 -14.87
C VAL A 201 5.16 -11.35 -15.75
N THR A 202 4.14 -12.08 -15.28
CA THR A 202 2.85 -12.29 -15.94
C THR A 202 1.83 -11.20 -15.68
N GLU A 203 2.13 -10.21 -14.83
CA GLU A 203 1.20 -9.17 -14.33
C GLU A 203 0.27 -8.60 -15.42
N ALA A 204 0.83 -8.20 -16.56
CA ALA A 204 0.06 -7.59 -17.65
C ALA A 204 -0.83 -8.56 -18.44
N LEU A 205 -0.70 -9.88 -18.25
CA LEU A 205 -1.37 -10.89 -19.07
C LEU A 205 -2.40 -11.71 -18.31
N ARG A 206 -2.10 -12.10 -17.07
CA ARG A 206 -2.96 -12.99 -16.28
C ARG A 206 -2.57 -13.03 -14.82
N ILE A 207 -3.51 -13.54 -14.02
CA ILE A 207 -3.26 -13.94 -12.64
C ILE A 207 -2.08 -14.95 -12.61
N PRO A 208 -1.07 -14.73 -11.75
CA PRO A 208 0.08 -15.61 -11.63
C PRO A 208 -0.26 -16.91 -10.90
N SER A 209 0.49 -17.97 -11.18
CA SER A 209 0.46 -19.21 -10.37
C SER A 209 1.21 -19.04 -9.05
N ALA A 210 1.03 -19.98 -8.12
CA ALA A 210 1.77 -19.98 -6.86
C ALA A 210 3.29 -20.10 -7.08
N GLU A 211 3.71 -20.86 -8.10
CA GLU A 211 5.12 -21.00 -8.50
C GLU A 211 5.66 -19.68 -9.02
N GLU A 212 4.91 -18.96 -9.86
CA GLU A 212 5.32 -17.66 -10.40
C GLU A 212 5.44 -16.59 -9.30
N ILE A 213 4.53 -16.61 -8.32
CA ILE A 213 4.63 -15.77 -7.12
C ILE A 213 5.91 -16.13 -6.33
N ALA A 214 6.19 -17.42 -6.13
CA ALA A 214 7.40 -17.85 -5.42
C ALA A 214 8.69 -17.46 -6.16
N GLU A 215 8.71 -17.55 -7.48
CA GLU A 215 9.85 -17.11 -8.30
C GLU A 215 10.06 -15.59 -8.21
N ALA A 216 9.00 -14.78 -8.24
CA ALA A 216 9.09 -13.34 -8.02
C ALA A 216 9.72 -13.00 -6.66
N GLN A 217 9.34 -13.72 -5.60
CA GLN A 217 9.94 -13.54 -4.26
C GLN A 217 11.43 -13.93 -4.21
N LYS A 218 11.82 -15.02 -4.89
CA LYS A 218 13.24 -15.42 -5.01
C LYS A 218 14.05 -14.36 -5.76
N PHE A 219 13.48 -13.83 -6.85
CA PHE A 219 14.09 -12.76 -7.62
C PHE A 219 14.25 -11.49 -6.78
N GLY A 220 13.20 -11.05 -6.09
CA GLY A 220 13.25 -9.91 -5.18
C GLY A 220 14.32 -10.07 -4.08
N ARG A 221 14.48 -11.27 -3.51
CA ARG A 221 15.57 -11.56 -2.57
C ARG A 221 16.95 -11.39 -3.19
N GLN A 222 17.12 -11.71 -4.46
CA GLN A 222 18.39 -11.50 -5.16
C GLN A 222 18.65 -9.99 -5.40
N ILE A 223 17.62 -9.22 -5.73
CA ILE A 223 17.72 -7.75 -5.86
C ILE A 223 18.06 -7.10 -4.52
N GLU A 224 17.48 -7.56 -3.40
CA GLU A 224 17.80 -7.05 -2.06
C GLU A 224 19.31 -7.19 -1.75
N LYS A 225 19.93 -8.31 -2.12
CA LYS A 225 21.39 -8.49 -1.94
C LYS A 225 22.20 -7.48 -2.74
N ALA A 226 21.73 -7.09 -3.93
CA ALA A 226 22.37 -6.05 -4.73
C ALA A 226 22.14 -4.67 -4.10
N ALA A 227 20.90 -4.35 -3.72
CA ALA A 227 20.52 -3.11 -3.06
C ALA A 227 21.39 -2.83 -1.82
N ARG A 228 21.54 -3.82 -0.93
CA ARG A 228 22.37 -3.68 0.29
C ARG A 228 23.85 -3.39 0.02
N LYS A 229 24.38 -3.82 -1.14
CA LYS A 229 25.77 -3.51 -1.55
C LYS A 229 25.88 -2.12 -2.14
N LEU A 230 24.89 -1.70 -2.92
CA LEU A 230 24.89 -0.43 -3.64
C LEU A 230 24.45 0.74 -2.75
N PHE A 231 23.66 0.49 -1.71
CA PHE A 231 23.06 1.48 -0.83
C PHE A 231 24.02 2.57 -0.36
N TYR A 232 25.20 2.20 0.14
CA TYR A 232 26.21 3.15 0.65
C TYR A 232 26.85 4.05 -0.42
N HIS A 233 26.57 3.79 -1.69
CA HIS A 233 27.05 4.57 -2.83
C HIS A 233 25.93 5.32 -3.53
N PHE A 234 24.70 5.17 -3.05
CA PHE A 234 23.52 5.74 -3.67
C PHE A 234 23.28 7.18 -3.20
N ASP A 235 22.75 8.02 -4.10
CA ASP A 235 22.48 9.42 -3.83
C ASP A 235 20.97 9.70 -3.94
N PHE A 236 20.38 10.06 -2.80
CA PHE A 236 18.95 10.34 -2.67
C PHE A 236 18.57 11.82 -2.76
N ARG A 237 19.51 12.72 -3.11
CA ARG A 237 19.24 14.17 -3.13
C ARG A 237 18.01 14.55 -3.96
N GLU A 238 17.86 14.00 -5.15
CA GLU A 238 16.72 14.29 -6.02
C GLU A 238 15.40 13.74 -5.45
N ALA A 239 15.43 12.58 -4.79
CA ALA A 239 14.25 11.99 -4.14
C ALA A 239 13.81 12.81 -2.92
N TYR A 240 14.76 13.33 -2.13
CA TYR A 240 14.48 14.28 -1.06
C TYR A 240 13.94 15.61 -1.59
N HIS A 241 14.53 16.13 -2.67
CA HIS A 241 14.04 17.35 -3.31
C HIS A 241 12.60 17.21 -3.82
N PHE A 242 12.28 16.08 -4.48
CA PHE A 242 10.91 15.75 -4.87
C PHE A 242 9.98 15.71 -3.65
N SER A 243 10.38 14.98 -2.60
CA SER A 243 9.61 14.86 -1.34
C SER A 243 9.29 16.23 -0.75
N ASP A 244 10.28 17.10 -0.59
CA ASP A 244 10.09 18.44 0.00
C ASP A 244 9.18 19.32 -0.87
N THR A 245 9.32 19.22 -2.19
CA THR A 245 8.51 19.98 -3.15
C THR A 245 7.03 19.62 -3.05
N ILE A 246 6.69 18.33 -3.11
CA ILE A 246 5.28 17.90 -3.09
C ILE A 246 4.63 18.14 -1.72
N LEU A 247 5.38 18.01 -0.62
CA LEU A 247 4.86 18.24 0.72
C LEU A 247 4.59 19.72 0.99
N SER A 248 5.47 20.61 0.51
CA SER A 248 5.25 22.06 0.65
C SER A 248 4.05 22.50 -0.17
N ALA A 249 3.94 22.03 -1.41
CA ALA A 249 2.84 22.41 -2.29
C ALA A 249 1.50 21.79 -1.84
N GLY A 250 1.48 20.54 -1.38
CA GLY A 250 0.26 19.84 -0.97
C GLY A 250 -0.40 20.36 0.33
N LYS A 251 0.25 21.25 1.08
CA LYS A 251 -0.34 21.91 2.26
C LYS A 251 -1.05 23.24 1.93
N SER A 252 -0.95 23.68 0.68
CA SER A 252 -1.41 25.02 0.24
C SER A 252 -2.92 25.11 0.07
#